data_AF-A0A1B0DRI2-F1
#
_entry.id   AF-A0A1B0DRI2-F1
#
_cell.length_a   1.000
_cell.length_b   1.000
_cell.length_c   1.000
_cell.angle_alpha   90.00
_cell.angle_beta   90.00
_cell.angle_gamma   90.00
#
_symmetry.space_group_name_H-M   'P 1'
#
loop_
_entity.id
_entity.type
_entity.pdbx_description
1 polymer ?
#
loop_
_entity_poly.entity_id
_entity_poly.type
_entity_poly.pdbx_seq_one_letter_code
_entity_poly.pdbx_strand_id
1 'polypeptide(L)'
;MREILPKLLEFPSKYVDNVLKYYFDGDTPFIQSGNEHIFINMISDRYFHQSLYNNVKQFRENVYTEKIPIHIYKFNFQSEFRYTKRTTNTDRDFGVGYRDDLLFMFRIPSRFPDIQLGSIEARMSDLYVRVLANFAAHGKKLSWISHKKCTAEVNGFCSYQEFSKYSDSIKEEVLVKVSDEFRVDAAEFWNEIDERK
;
A
#
# COMPACT_ATOMS: atom_id res chain seq x y z
N MET A 1 -18.79 14.91 -8.97
CA MET A 1 -18.24 14.12 -7.85
C MET A 1 -19.33 13.44 -7.01
N ARG A 2 -20.33 14.18 -6.49
CA ARG A 2 -21.40 13.61 -5.64
C ARG A 2 -22.22 12.45 -6.23
N GLU A 3 -22.49 12.47 -7.53
CA GLU A 3 -23.23 11.38 -8.20
C GLU A 3 -22.37 10.17 -8.56
N ILE A 4 -21.07 10.42 -8.76
CA ILE A 4 -20.13 9.42 -9.29
C ILE A 4 -19.48 8.65 -8.15
N LEU A 5 -19.07 9.32 -7.07
CA LEU A 5 -18.34 8.68 -5.97
C LEU A 5 -19.11 7.50 -5.33
N PRO A 6 -20.40 7.60 -5.02
CA PRO A 6 -21.13 6.47 -4.43
C PRO A 6 -21.15 5.23 -5.31
N LYS A 7 -21.21 5.44 -6.64
CA LYS A 7 -21.19 4.35 -7.63
C LYS A 7 -19.79 3.79 -7.82
N LEU A 8 -18.80 4.68 -7.92
CA LEU A 8 -17.39 4.31 -8.07
C LEU A 8 -16.97 3.50 -6.84
N LEU A 9 -17.03 4.09 -5.65
CA LEU A 9 -16.55 3.52 -4.40
C LEU A 9 -17.56 2.57 -3.71
N GLU A 10 -18.68 2.26 -4.37
CA GLU A 10 -19.68 1.28 -3.92
C GLU A 10 -20.18 1.52 -2.48
N PHE A 11 -20.68 2.73 -2.21
CA PHE A 11 -21.30 3.10 -0.93
C PHE A 11 -22.65 3.83 -1.13
N PRO A 12 -23.56 3.85 -0.14
CA PRO A 12 -24.86 4.50 -0.28
C PRO A 12 -24.74 6.01 -0.50
N SER A 13 -25.48 6.54 -1.46
CA SER A 13 -25.43 7.97 -1.81
C SER A 13 -25.71 8.92 -0.63
N LYS A 14 -26.48 8.48 0.38
CA LYS A 14 -26.75 9.24 1.61
C LYS A 14 -25.49 9.61 2.41
N TYR A 15 -24.36 8.94 2.20
CA TYR A 15 -23.09 9.21 2.90
C TYR A 15 -22.08 10.03 2.10
N VAL A 16 -22.46 10.53 0.92
CA VAL A 16 -21.49 11.20 0.03
C VAL A 16 -20.86 12.43 0.65
N ASP A 17 -21.61 13.21 1.41
CA ASP A 17 -21.07 14.40 2.09
C ASP A 17 -20.18 14.01 3.28
N ASN A 18 -20.41 12.87 3.94
CA ASN A 18 -19.50 12.35 4.96
C ASN A 18 -18.14 11.99 4.36
N VAL A 19 -18.14 11.30 3.21
CA VAL A 19 -16.91 10.91 2.50
C VAL A 19 -16.16 12.14 2.00
N LEU A 20 -16.86 13.09 1.38
CA LEU A 20 -16.24 14.34 0.92
C LEU A 20 -15.69 15.17 2.08
N LYS A 21 -16.39 15.21 3.21
CA LYS A 21 -15.91 15.88 4.41
C LYS A 21 -14.65 15.23 4.98
N TYR A 22 -14.60 13.90 5.05
CA TYR A 22 -13.45 13.18 5.60
C TYR A 22 -12.18 13.33 4.74
N TYR A 23 -12.31 13.32 3.40
CA TYR A 23 -11.13 13.38 2.51
C TYR A 23 -10.77 14.81 2.06
N PHE A 24 -11.75 15.67 1.78
CA PHE A 24 -11.53 16.99 1.17
C PHE A 24 -11.88 18.15 2.12
N ASP A 25 -11.99 17.88 3.42
CA ASP A 25 -12.41 18.82 4.48
C ASP A 25 -13.74 19.54 4.18
N GLY A 26 -14.55 18.99 3.27
CA GLY A 26 -15.82 19.57 2.82
C GLY A 26 -15.68 20.77 1.86
N ASP A 27 -14.49 21.36 1.72
CA ASP A 27 -14.30 22.66 1.07
C ASP A 27 -14.01 22.57 -0.44
N THR A 28 -13.41 21.47 -0.93
CA THR A 28 -13.08 21.33 -2.36
C THR A 28 -13.52 19.98 -2.94
N PRO A 29 -14.75 19.85 -3.45
CA PRO A 29 -15.23 18.61 -4.06
C PRO A 29 -14.67 18.40 -5.49
N PHE A 30 -13.50 18.96 -5.79
CA PHE A 30 -12.87 18.94 -7.10
C PHE A 30 -11.41 18.50 -6.97
N ILE A 31 -11.02 17.60 -7.87
CA ILE A 31 -9.63 17.21 -8.05
C ILE A 31 -8.98 18.29 -8.92
N GLN A 32 -7.95 18.91 -8.38
CA GLN A 32 -7.16 19.97 -8.99
C GLN A 32 -5.68 19.62 -8.91
N SER A 33 -4.85 20.35 -9.63
CA SER A 33 -3.41 20.16 -9.52
C SER A 33 -2.95 20.53 -8.11
N GLY A 34 -2.30 19.59 -7.41
CA GLY A 34 -1.78 19.74 -6.06
C GLY A 34 -2.58 18.98 -5.01
N ASN A 35 -3.82 18.57 -5.29
CA ASN A 35 -4.67 17.83 -4.35
C ASN A 35 -5.04 16.41 -4.82
N GLU A 36 -4.50 15.94 -5.94
CA GLU A 36 -4.80 14.63 -6.51
C GLU A 36 -4.49 13.46 -5.57
N HIS A 37 -3.51 13.63 -4.69
CA HIS A 37 -3.12 12.62 -3.70
C HIS A 37 -4.27 12.33 -2.72
N ILE A 38 -5.16 13.29 -2.44
CA ILE A 38 -6.35 13.09 -1.63
C ILE A 38 -7.28 12.07 -2.29
N PHE A 39 -7.51 12.24 -3.59
CA PHE A 39 -8.33 11.30 -4.35
C PHE A 39 -7.68 9.91 -4.43
N ILE A 40 -6.37 9.84 -4.70
CA ILE A 40 -5.61 8.58 -4.73
C ILE A 40 -5.71 7.86 -3.38
N ASN A 41 -5.57 8.59 -2.26
CA ASN A 41 -5.72 8.07 -0.92
C ASN A 41 -7.14 7.53 -0.69
N MET A 42 -8.18 8.28 -1.05
CA MET A 42 -9.57 7.84 -0.93
C MET A 42 -9.85 6.53 -1.69
N ILE A 43 -9.39 6.42 -2.94
CA ILE A 43 -9.49 5.19 -3.73
C ILE A 43 -8.69 4.04 -3.07
N SER A 44 -7.46 4.32 -2.64
CA SER A 44 -6.57 3.31 -2.04
C SER A 44 -7.12 2.75 -0.74
N ASP A 45 -7.64 3.63 0.11
CA ASP A 45 -8.22 3.25 1.39
C ASP A 45 -9.47 2.39 1.19
N ARG A 46 -10.36 2.79 0.27
CA ARG A 46 -11.60 2.06 0.00
C ARG A 46 -11.35 0.68 -0.58
N TYR A 47 -10.54 0.56 -1.63
CA TYR A 47 -10.42 -0.71 -2.36
C TYR A 47 -9.36 -1.66 -1.80
N PHE A 48 -8.32 -1.14 -1.13
CA PHE A 48 -7.19 -1.97 -0.71
C PHE A 48 -6.99 -1.96 0.81
N HIS A 49 -6.90 -0.78 1.43
CA HIS A 49 -6.49 -0.73 2.84
C HIS A 49 -7.58 -1.18 3.80
N GLN A 50 -8.84 -0.78 3.59
CA GLN A 50 -9.95 -1.18 4.46
C GLN A 50 -10.07 -2.71 4.53
N SER A 51 -10.06 -3.38 3.38
CA SER A 51 -10.16 -4.84 3.32
C SER A 51 -8.93 -5.52 3.93
N LEU A 52 -7.72 -4.99 3.71
CA LEU A 52 -6.51 -5.48 4.38
C LEU A 52 -6.60 -5.35 5.91
N TYR A 53 -7.04 -4.19 6.42
CA TYR A 53 -7.27 -3.95 7.85
C TYR A 53 -8.23 -4.99 8.43
N ASN A 54 -9.39 -5.17 7.81
CA ASN A 54 -10.43 -6.10 8.26
C ASN A 54 -9.94 -7.55 8.24
N ASN A 55 -9.25 -7.96 7.17
CA ASN A 55 -8.71 -9.33 7.06
C ASN A 55 -7.65 -9.62 8.13
N VAL A 56 -6.73 -8.70 8.37
CA VAL A 56 -5.69 -8.88 9.40
C VAL A 56 -6.32 -8.92 10.80
N LYS A 57 -7.27 -8.02 11.07
CA LYS A 57 -8.00 -7.99 12.34
C LYS A 57 -8.77 -9.28 12.58
N GLN A 58 -9.52 -9.74 11.58
CA GLN A 58 -10.25 -11.01 11.67
C GLN A 58 -9.29 -12.20 11.85
N PHE A 59 -8.19 -12.25 11.10
CA PHE A 59 -7.24 -13.36 11.20
C PHE A 59 -6.61 -13.44 12.58
N ARG A 60 -6.13 -12.32 13.14
CA ARG A 60 -5.47 -12.33 14.46
C ARG A 60 -6.41 -12.64 15.62
N GLU A 61 -7.70 -12.35 15.47
CA GLU A 61 -8.74 -12.65 16.47
C GLU A 61 -9.17 -14.12 16.43
N ASN A 62 -9.09 -14.77 15.27
CA ASN A 62 -9.62 -16.12 15.06
C ASN A 62 -8.55 -17.20 14.89
N VAL A 63 -7.29 -16.82 14.71
CA VAL A 63 -6.15 -17.73 14.52
C VAL A 63 -5.15 -17.53 15.64
N TYR A 64 -4.59 -18.63 16.15
CA TYR A 64 -3.50 -18.58 17.13
C TYR A 64 -2.20 -18.15 16.44
N THR A 65 -2.00 -16.84 16.33
CA THR A 65 -0.90 -16.25 15.55
C THR A 65 0.49 -16.48 16.13
N GLU A 66 0.58 -16.99 17.36
CA GLU A 66 1.87 -17.46 17.90
C GLU A 66 2.38 -18.70 17.17
N LYS A 67 1.48 -19.56 16.68
CA LYS A 67 1.83 -20.72 15.84
C LYS A 67 1.77 -20.41 14.35
N ILE A 68 0.88 -19.50 13.94
CA ILE A 68 0.67 -19.15 12.53
C ILE A 68 0.90 -17.63 12.37
N PRO A 69 2.16 -17.19 12.24
CA PRO A 69 2.49 -15.76 12.23
C PRO A 69 1.99 -15.06 10.97
N ILE A 70 1.48 -13.85 11.13
CA ILE A 70 1.11 -12.96 10.01
C ILE A 70 2.34 -12.17 9.60
N HIS A 71 2.58 -12.09 8.28
CA HIS A 71 3.63 -11.29 7.69
C HIS A 71 3.00 -10.27 6.73
N ILE A 72 3.19 -8.99 7.04
CA ILE A 72 2.63 -7.87 6.27
C ILE A 72 3.79 -7.07 5.71
N TYR A 73 3.66 -6.62 4.47
CA TYR A 73 4.61 -5.72 3.85
C TYR A 73 3.92 -4.58 3.10
N LYS A 74 4.67 -3.49 2.91
CA LYS A 74 4.34 -2.38 2.03
C LYS A 74 5.47 -2.20 1.03
N PHE A 75 5.15 -2.22 -0.26
CA PHE A 75 6.09 -1.84 -1.30
C PHE A 75 5.97 -0.33 -1.54
N ASN A 76 7.02 0.41 -1.22
CA ASN A 76 7.08 1.87 -1.29
C ASN A 76 8.39 2.33 -1.98
N PHE A 77 8.91 1.51 -2.89
CA PHE A 77 10.11 1.80 -3.65
C PHE A 77 9.74 2.51 -4.94
N GLN A 78 10.08 3.79 -5.02
CA GLN A 78 9.82 4.60 -6.21
C GLN A 78 10.92 4.42 -7.25
N SER A 79 10.52 4.00 -8.44
CA SER A 79 11.39 3.80 -9.60
C SER A 79 10.82 4.48 -10.84
N GLU A 80 11.68 4.71 -11.82
CA GLU A 80 11.28 5.08 -13.18
C GLU A 80 10.42 4.01 -13.86
N PHE A 81 10.58 2.75 -13.45
CA PHE A 81 9.70 1.66 -13.87
C PHE A 81 8.40 1.70 -13.05
N ARG A 82 7.40 2.43 -13.56
CA ARG A 82 6.07 2.50 -12.95
C ARG A 82 4.94 2.47 -13.99
N TYR A 83 3.86 1.79 -13.65
CA TYR A 83 2.68 1.64 -14.51
C TYR A 83 2.00 2.97 -14.80
N THR A 84 1.98 3.89 -13.83
CA THR A 84 1.41 5.23 -14.00
C THR A 84 2.11 5.95 -15.14
N LYS A 85 3.43 6.12 -15.10
CA LYS A 85 4.24 6.69 -16.20
C LYS A 85 3.99 5.99 -17.53
N ARG A 86 3.97 4.65 -17.55
CA ARG A 86 3.75 3.88 -18.79
C ARG A 86 2.37 4.09 -19.44
N THR A 87 1.34 4.32 -18.62
CA THR A 87 -0.05 4.43 -19.08
C THR A 87 -0.48 5.87 -19.37
N THR A 88 0.01 6.84 -18.62
CA THR A 88 -0.36 8.26 -18.77
C THR A 88 0.69 9.07 -19.52
N ASN A 89 1.89 8.52 -19.75
CA ASN A 89 3.03 9.20 -20.35
C ASN A 89 3.41 10.51 -19.61
N THR A 90 3.26 10.52 -18.29
CA THR A 90 3.62 11.66 -17.44
C THR A 90 4.77 11.30 -16.51
N ASP A 91 5.66 12.27 -16.28
CA ASP A 91 6.68 12.19 -15.24
C ASP A 91 6.17 12.67 -13.87
N ARG A 92 4.90 13.10 -13.79
CA ARG A 92 4.29 13.50 -12.52
C ARG A 92 4.39 12.36 -11.51
N ASP A 93 4.76 12.74 -10.30
CA ASP A 93 4.87 11.81 -9.20
C ASP A 93 3.53 11.60 -8.50
N PHE A 94 3.06 10.36 -8.52
CA PHE A 94 1.87 9.92 -7.80
C PHE A 94 2.20 8.89 -6.71
N GLY A 95 3.48 8.70 -6.41
CA GLY A 95 3.98 7.62 -5.57
C GLY A 95 3.94 6.26 -6.27
N VAL A 96 4.03 5.20 -5.47
CA VAL A 96 3.98 3.80 -5.93
C VAL A 96 2.54 3.41 -6.25
N GLY A 97 2.31 3.00 -7.49
CA GLY A 97 0.99 2.62 -7.98
C GLY A 97 0.70 1.12 -7.89
N TYR A 98 -0.57 0.78 -8.16
CA TYR A 98 -1.01 -0.60 -8.24
C TYR A 98 -0.21 -1.39 -9.30
N ARG A 99 0.39 -2.51 -8.85
CA ARG A 99 1.25 -3.45 -9.60
C ARG A 99 2.70 -3.03 -9.81
N ASP A 100 3.13 -1.87 -9.33
CA ASP A 100 4.54 -1.47 -9.49
C ASP A 100 5.49 -2.46 -8.82
N ASP A 101 5.07 -3.11 -7.71
CA ASP A 101 5.81 -4.17 -7.02
C ASP A 101 6.04 -5.42 -7.90
N LEU A 102 5.11 -5.74 -8.80
CA LEU A 102 5.24 -6.88 -9.71
C LEU A 102 6.41 -6.71 -10.67
N LEU A 103 6.81 -5.48 -11.00
CA LEU A 103 7.95 -5.20 -11.88
C LEU A 103 9.28 -5.61 -11.25
N PHE A 104 9.32 -5.72 -9.93
CA PHE A 104 10.49 -6.17 -9.17
C PHE A 104 10.48 -7.67 -8.88
N MET A 105 9.37 -8.35 -9.17
CA MET A 105 9.22 -9.79 -8.99
C MET A 105 9.27 -10.55 -10.33
N PHE A 106 8.72 -9.97 -11.39
CA PHE A 106 8.59 -10.62 -12.68
C PHE A 106 9.07 -9.74 -13.83
N ARG A 107 9.68 -10.37 -14.83
CA ARG A 107 10.03 -9.71 -16.10
C ARG A 107 8.79 -9.60 -16.99
N ILE A 108 8.54 -8.41 -17.51
CA ILE A 108 7.44 -8.12 -18.45
C ILE A 108 8.00 -7.40 -19.69
N PRO A 109 8.84 -8.09 -20.50
CA PRO A 109 9.61 -7.46 -21.58
C PRO A 109 8.73 -6.84 -22.68
N SER A 110 7.47 -7.27 -22.79
CA SER A 110 6.52 -6.70 -23.73
C SER A 110 6.03 -5.30 -23.35
N ARG A 111 6.28 -4.84 -22.12
CA ARG A 111 5.78 -3.54 -21.61
C ARG A 111 6.85 -2.68 -20.94
N PHE A 112 7.86 -3.30 -20.33
CA PHE A 112 8.93 -2.64 -19.59
C PHE A 112 10.29 -3.21 -20.03
N PRO A 113 11.35 -2.38 -20.07
CA PRO A 113 12.69 -2.87 -20.31
C PRO A 113 13.16 -3.74 -19.15
N ASP A 114 14.18 -4.56 -19.39
CA ASP A 114 14.82 -5.33 -18.32
C ASP A 114 15.55 -4.40 -17.34
N ILE A 115 15.52 -4.77 -16.06
CA ILE A 115 16.26 -4.08 -15.00
C ILE A 115 17.76 -4.24 -15.25
N GLN A 116 18.48 -3.12 -15.30
CA GLN A 116 19.93 -3.12 -15.51
C GLN A 116 20.66 -3.73 -14.31
N LEU A 117 21.56 -4.69 -14.57
CA LEU A 117 22.40 -5.28 -13.53
C LEU A 117 23.22 -4.21 -12.80
N GLY A 118 23.25 -4.30 -11.47
CA GLY A 118 23.98 -3.36 -10.61
C GLY A 118 23.23 -2.08 -10.27
N SER A 119 22.08 -1.79 -10.91
CA SER A 119 21.25 -0.63 -10.57
C SER A 119 20.59 -0.77 -9.19
N ILE A 120 20.03 0.34 -8.69
CA ILE A 120 19.28 0.33 -7.43
C ILE A 120 18.03 -0.55 -7.53
N GLU A 121 17.39 -0.58 -8.71
CA GLU A 121 16.27 -1.45 -9.00
C GLU A 121 16.67 -2.93 -8.99
N ALA A 122 17.84 -3.28 -9.50
CA ALA A 122 18.34 -4.65 -9.44
C ALA A 122 18.53 -5.10 -7.99
N ARG A 123 19.05 -4.22 -7.13
CA ARG A 123 19.21 -4.48 -5.69
C ARG A 123 17.86 -4.64 -5.01
N MET A 124 16.87 -3.80 -5.34
CA MET A 124 15.52 -3.92 -4.79
C MET A 124 14.85 -5.22 -5.25
N SER A 125 14.95 -5.56 -6.54
CA SER A 125 14.39 -6.79 -7.09
C SER A 125 15.01 -8.03 -6.43
N ASP A 126 16.33 -8.09 -6.31
CA ASP A 126 17.04 -9.17 -5.64
C ASP A 126 16.59 -9.31 -4.17
N LEU A 127 16.54 -8.21 -3.42
CA LEU A 127 16.10 -8.23 -2.02
C LEU A 127 14.64 -8.66 -1.88
N TYR A 128 13.74 -8.07 -2.68
CA TYR A 128 12.31 -8.32 -2.62
C TYR A 128 11.99 -9.78 -2.96
N VAL A 129 12.56 -10.31 -4.05
CA VAL A 129 12.39 -11.71 -4.45
C VAL A 129 12.95 -12.66 -3.40
N ARG A 130 14.12 -12.37 -2.81
CA ARG A 130 14.67 -13.20 -1.71
C ARG A 130 13.75 -13.26 -0.51
N VAL A 131 13.17 -12.13 -0.09
CA VAL A 131 12.24 -12.11 1.05
C VAL A 131 11.00 -12.97 0.75
N LEU A 132 10.40 -12.81 -0.43
CA LEU A 132 9.21 -13.58 -0.84
C LEU A 132 9.51 -15.06 -1.01
N ALA A 133 10.63 -15.41 -1.65
CA ALA A 133 11.05 -16.80 -1.84
C ALA A 133 11.34 -17.51 -0.51
N ASN A 134 11.97 -16.81 0.44
CA ASN A 134 12.20 -17.37 1.78
C ASN A 134 10.88 -17.60 2.54
N PHE A 135 9.91 -16.68 2.40
CA PHE A 135 8.58 -16.89 2.96
C PHE A 135 7.90 -18.12 2.33
N ALA A 136 7.97 -18.27 1.01
CA ALA A 136 7.40 -19.42 0.32
C ALA A 136 8.06 -20.76 0.72
N ALA A 137 9.39 -20.76 0.90
CA ALA A 137 10.14 -21.97 1.23
C ALA A 137 10.04 -22.39 2.71
N HIS A 138 9.90 -21.42 3.63
CA HIS A 138 10.06 -21.66 5.06
C HIS A 138 8.91 -21.16 5.94
N GLY A 139 7.92 -20.46 5.38
CA GLY A 139 6.86 -19.78 6.14
C GLY A 139 7.40 -18.66 7.03
N LYS A 140 8.61 -18.15 6.75
CA LYS A 140 9.27 -17.10 7.53
C LYS A 140 9.72 -15.98 6.61
N LYS A 141 9.46 -14.73 6.97
CA LYS A 141 10.08 -13.59 6.27
C LYS A 141 11.58 -13.55 6.59
N LEU A 142 12.39 -13.16 5.61
CA LEU A 142 13.70 -12.57 5.92
C LEU A 142 13.44 -11.17 6.47
N SER A 143 13.60 -11.00 7.78
CA SER A 143 13.55 -9.69 8.40
C SER A 143 14.91 -9.39 8.98
N TRP A 144 15.46 -8.27 8.53
CA TRP A 144 16.69 -7.71 9.07
C TRP A 144 16.44 -6.91 10.35
N ILE A 145 15.16 -6.69 10.69
CA ILE A 145 14.71 -5.90 11.84
C ILE A 145 13.60 -6.65 12.56
N SER A 146 13.83 -6.97 13.84
CA SER A 146 12.80 -7.55 14.70
C SER A 146 11.66 -6.57 14.90
N HIS A 147 10.42 -7.04 14.85
CA HIS A 147 9.24 -6.24 15.18
C HIS A 147 8.20 -7.06 15.91
N LYS A 148 7.26 -6.33 16.52
CA LYS A 148 6.18 -6.90 17.33
C LYS A 148 5.41 -7.93 16.52
N LYS A 149 5.09 -9.05 17.16
CA LYS A 149 4.21 -10.05 16.57
C LYS A 149 2.82 -9.45 16.40
N CYS A 150 2.16 -9.79 15.29
CA CYS A 150 0.77 -9.43 15.06
C CYS A 150 -0.13 -10.43 15.82
N THR A 151 -0.51 -10.07 17.05
CA THR A 151 -1.38 -10.87 17.92
C THR A 151 -2.71 -10.17 18.16
N ALA A 152 -3.67 -10.88 18.76
CA ALA A 152 -4.96 -10.33 19.15
C ALA A 152 -4.85 -9.12 20.12
N GLU A 153 -3.73 -8.98 20.82
CA GLU A 153 -3.48 -7.90 21.78
C GLU A 153 -3.06 -6.57 21.13
N VAL A 154 -2.73 -6.59 19.83
CA VAL A 154 -2.31 -5.38 19.11
C VAL A 154 -3.50 -4.42 18.98
N ASN A 155 -3.37 -3.24 19.60
CA ASN A 155 -4.28 -2.14 19.37
C ASN A 155 -4.00 -1.49 18.00
N GLY A 156 -5.04 -1.20 17.22
CA GLY A 156 -4.91 -0.71 15.83
C GLY A 156 -4.43 -1.79 14.86
N PHE A 157 -3.57 -1.41 13.90
CA PHE A 157 -3.02 -2.32 12.89
C PHE A 157 -1.62 -2.85 13.28
N CYS A 158 -1.22 -3.95 12.67
CA CYS A 158 0.06 -4.59 12.97
C CYS A 158 1.23 -3.91 12.25
N SER A 159 2.40 -3.93 12.88
CA SER A 159 3.66 -3.51 12.26
C SER A 159 3.92 -4.29 10.96
N TYR A 160 4.42 -3.60 9.95
CA TYR A 160 4.72 -4.20 8.65
C TYR A 160 6.11 -3.80 8.15
N GLN A 161 6.65 -4.63 7.26
CA GLN A 161 7.92 -4.37 6.62
C GLN A 161 7.72 -3.48 5.40
N GLU A 162 8.36 -2.31 5.37
CA GLU A 162 8.30 -1.40 4.24
C GLU A 162 9.60 -1.49 3.42
N PHE A 163 9.46 -1.75 2.13
CA PHE A 163 10.53 -1.66 1.14
C PHE A 163 10.49 -0.26 0.52
N SER A 164 11.53 0.54 0.70
CA SER A 164 11.58 1.90 0.18
C SER A 164 12.95 2.25 -0.40
N LYS A 165 13.04 3.44 -1.01
CA LYS A 165 14.29 4.00 -1.51
C LYS A 165 14.72 5.13 -0.57
N TYR A 166 15.98 5.10 -0.13
CA TYR A 166 16.66 6.30 0.33
C TYR A 166 17.33 6.95 -0.88
N SER A 167 17.16 8.26 -1.03
CA SER A 167 17.83 9.03 -2.07
C SER A 167 18.17 10.39 -1.49
N ASP A 168 19.45 10.77 -1.54
CA ASP A 168 19.94 12.12 -1.30
C ASP A 168 20.79 12.58 -2.50
N SER A 169 21.45 13.74 -2.40
CA SER A 169 22.28 14.27 -3.49
C SER A 169 23.54 13.46 -3.79
N ILE A 170 23.88 12.46 -2.96
CA ILE A 170 25.16 11.75 -2.95
C ILE A 170 24.96 10.25 -3.18
N LYS A 171 23.85 9.66 -2.72
CA LYS A 171 23.61 8.22 -2.76
C LYS A 171 22.15 7.83 -2.89
N GLU A 172 21.95 6.68 -3.53
CA GLU A 172 20.69 5.94 -3.50
C GLU A 172 20.89 4.57 -2.86
N GLU A 173 20.01 4.20 -1.94
CA GLU A 173 20.06 2.95 -1.20
C GLU A 173 18.68 2.31 -1.08
N VAL A 174 18.66 0.98 -1.09
CA VAL A 174 17.46 0.21 -0.76
C VAL A 174 17.31 0.22 0.74
N LEU A 175 16.14 0.64 1.22
CA LEU A 175 15.79 0.60 2.63
C LEU A 175 14.73 -0.47 2.88
N VAL A 176 14.93 -1.21 3.96
CA VAL A 176 13.90 -2.05 4.56
C VAL A 176 13.73 -1.57 5.99
N LYS A 177 12.56 -1.02 6.29
CA LYS A 177 12.21 -0.54 7.63
C LYS A 177 10.97 -1.27 8.15
N VAL A 178 10.74 -1.15 9.45
CA VAL A 178 9.47 -1.52 10.07
C VAL A 178 8.67 -0.23 10.23
N SER A 179 7.38 -0.27 9.89
CA SER A 179 6.46 0.85 10.06
C SER A 179 5.20 0.42 10.79
N ASP A 180 4.66 1.36 11.57
CA ASP A 180 3.38 1.27 12.29
C ASP A 180 2.37 2.32 11.75
N GLU A 181 2.68 2.95 10.60
CA GLU A 181 1.96 4.12 10.06
C GLU A 181 0.75 3.75 9.19
N PHE A 182 0.03 2.68 9.55
CA PHE A 182 -1.19 2.32 8.83
C PHE A 182 -2.31 3.32 9.13
N ARG A 183 -3.08 3.73 8.12
CA ARG A 183 -4.24 4.64 8.26
C ARG A 183 -5.47 3.91 8.83
N VAL A 184 -5.38 3.57 10.12
CA VAL A 184 -6.43 2.87 10.85
C VAL A 184 -7.74 3.66 10.85
N ASP A 185 -7.64 4.97 11.03
CA ASP A 185 -8.76 5.91 11.02
C ASP A 185 -9.57 5.86 9.71
N ALA A 186 -8.89 5.75 8.56
CA ALA A 186 -9.54 5.66 7.26
C ALA A 186 -10.27 4.31 7.09
N ALA A 187 -9.67 3.22 7.55
CA ALA A 187 -10.29 1.90 7.51
C ALA A 187 -11.54 1.85 8.41
N GLU A 188 -11.45 2.40 9.63
CA GLU A 188 -12.56 2.49 10.57
C GLU A 188 -13.68 3.38 10.04
N PHE A 189 -13.35 4.54 9.46
CA PHE A 189 -14.32 5.39 8.78
C PHE A 189 -15.12 4.61 7.71
N TRP A 190 -14.45 3.85 6.85
CA TRP A 190 -15.15 3.08 5.83
C TRP A 190 -15.97 1.93 6.41
N ASN A 191 -15.52 1.30 7.50
CA ASN A 191 -16.31 0.30 8.21
C ASN A 191 -17.61 0.89 8.76
N GLU A 192 -17.57 2.09 9.34
CA GLU A 192 -18.79 2.77 9.80
C GLU A 192 -19.77 3.06 8.65
N ILE A 193 -19.26 3.40 7.45
CA ILE A 193 -20.10 3.59 6.27
C ILE A 193 -20.76 2.27 5.85
N ASP A 194 -20.03 1.16 5.89
CA ASP A 194 -20.54 -0.16 5.48
C ASP A 194 -21.49 -0.79 6.51
N GLU A 195 -21.26 -0.63 7.82
CA GLU A 195 -22.11 -1.17 8.89
C GLU A 195 -23.49 -0.50 8.95
N ARG A 196 -23.63 0.70 8.36
CA ARG A 196 -24.89 1.47 8.32
C ARG A 196 -25.62 1.36 6.96
N LYS A 197 -25.17 0.43 6.10
CA LYS A 197 -25.86 0.02 4.86
C LYS A 197 -27.17 -0.70 5.18
#